data_AF-A0A7S1LE74-F1
#
_entry.id   AF-A0A7S1LE74-F1
#
_cell.length_a   1.000
_cell.length_b   1.000
_cell.length_c   1.000
_cell.angle_alpha   90.00
_cell.angle_beta   90.00
_cell.angle_gamma   90.00
#
_symmetry.space_group_name_H-M   'P 1'
#
loop_
_entity.id
_entity.type
_entity.pdbx_description
1 polymer ?
#
loop_
_entity_poly.entity_id
_entity_poly.type
_entity_poly.pdbx_seq_one_letter_code
_entity_poly.pdbx_strand_id
1 'polypeptide(L)'
;MSDAAKEHKDTSQVLSEALAKARKDALRGGLPGMIAMACQVLSLMWLRTAVNYQYRHGGTSMIQALKTLYKEGGIRRLYSGVSVALVQAPLSRFGDTAANAGMLSLVENLDGLKDLPVQVKTVFASVGAGSFRIMLMPVDAVKTSLQVDGKKGLGILANKIKTGGPLVLFRGALAASTATFVGHYPWFATYNYLDEKLAKPETLPQKLMRAAFMGWCSSFVSDCCSNSIRVVKTVRQTSAETMSYPQVVKHVVATDGVIGLFGRGLTTKLVTNGVQGIMFSVLWRLGQDYYKHMEDKKKN
;
A
#
# COMPACT_ATOMS: atom_id res chain seq x y z
N MET A 1 -18.81 35.00 -41.92
CA MET A 1 -17.46 34.96 -41.30
C MET A 1 -17.57 34.53 -39.83
N SER A 2 -18.08 33.32 -39.55
CA SER A 2 -18.43 32.89 -38.17
C SER A 2 -17.84 31.52 -37.76
N ASP A 3 -16.95 30.92 -38.55
CA ASP A 3 -16.53 29.52 -38.33
C ASP A 3 -15.02 29.29 -38.34
N ALA A 4 -14.23 30.27 -37.87
CA ALA A 4 -12.76 30.13 -37.79
C ALA A 4 -12.18 30.51 -36.41
N ALA A 5 -12.99 30.43 -35.34
CA ALA A 5 -12.55 30.70 -33.96
C ALA A 5 -12.45 29.43 -33.09
N LYS A 6 -12.44 28.23 -33.70
CA LYS A 6 -12.35 26.93 -33.02
C LYS A 6 -10.98 26.26 -33.19
N GLU A 7 -9.92 27.04 -33.38
CA GLU A 7 -8.56 26.52 -33.52
C GLU A 7 -7.71 26.85 -32.30
N HIS A 8 -7.12 25.79 -31.74
CA HIS A 8 -6.20 25.77 -30.61
C HIS A 8 -6.71 26.33 -29.28
N LYS A 9 -7.32 25.45 -28.48
CA LYS A 9 -7.18 25.57 -27.02
C LYS A 9 -5.68 25.59 -26.74
N ASP A 10 -5.17 26.70 -26.20
CA ASP A 10 -3.74 26.85 -25.88
C ASP A 10 -3.30 25.61 -25.09
N THR A 11 -2.22 24.95 -25.53
CA THR A 11 -1.67 23.76 -24.88
C THR A 11 -1.45 24.00 -23.38
N SER A 12 -1.12 25.24 -23.00
CA SER A 12 -1.06 25.70 -21.61
C SER A 12 -2.40 25.61 -20.88
N GLN A 13 -3.49 26.05 -21.53
CA GLN A 13 -4.84 25.99 -21.00
C GLN A 13 -5.34 24.55 -20.84
N VAL A 14 -5.13 23.69 -21.86
CA VAL A 14 -5.47 22.25 -21.80
C VAL A 14 -4.76 21.57 -20.64
N LEU A 15 -3.45 21.82 -20.48
CA LEU A 15 -2.66 21.25 -19.40
C LEU A 15 -3.14 21.75 -18.02
N SER A 16 -3.43 23.04 -17.89
CA SER A 16 -3.90 23.63 -16.63
C SER A 16 -5.25 23.03 -16.18
N GLU A 17 -6.17 22.82 -17.11
CA GLU A 17 -7.48 22.21 -16.85
C GLU A 17 -7.34 20.73 -16.49
N ALA A 18 -6.50 19.99 -17.22
CA ALA A 18 -6.20 18.59 -16.94
C ALA A 18 -5.59 18.42 -15.54
N LEU A 19 -4.65 19.29 -15.14
CA LEU A 19 -4.05 19.30 -13.82
C LEU A 19 -5.07 19.66 -12.71
N ALA A 20 -5.94 20.64 -12.95
CA ALA A 20 -6.97 21.02 -11.99
C ALA A 20 -7.95 19.86 -11.72
N LYS A 21 -8.35 19.16 -12.78
CA LYS A 21 -9.22 17.96 -12.71
C LYS A 21 -8.51 16.80 -12.02
N ALA A 22 -7.29 16.47 -12.43
CA ALA A 22 -6.47 15.43 -11.83
C ALA A 22 -6.27 15.66 -10.32
N ARG A 23 -6.03 16.91 -9.90
CA ARG A 23 -5.94 17.27 -8.46
C ARG A 23 -7.24 16.98 -7.71
N LYS A 24 -8.38 17.34 -8.29
CA LYS A 24 -9.70 17.10 -7.67
C LYS A 24 -9.97 15.61 -7.53
N ASP A 25 -9.69 14.83 -8.58
CA ASP A 25 -9.90 13.38 -8.58
C ASP A 25 -8.94 12.67 -7.61
N ALA A 26 -7.68 13.11 -7.58
CA ALA A 26 -6.67 12.65 -6.62
C ALA A 26 -7.13 12.85 -5.17
N LEU A 27 -7.68 14.02 -4.83
CA LEU A 27 -8.22 14.29 -3.49
C LEU A 27 -9.45 13.44 -3.17
N ARG A 28 -10.39 13.30 -4.13
CA ARG A 28 -11.61 12.49 -3.96
C ARG A 28 -11.31 11.02 -3.77
N GLY A 29 -10.31 10.47 -4.45
CA GLY A 29 -9.85 9.09 -4.26
C GLY A 29 -8.92 8.92 -3.05
N GLY A 30 -8.13 9.94 -2.72
CA GLY A 30 -7.16 9.97 -1.63
C GLY A 30 -7.78 9.85 -0.24
N LEU A 31 -8.74 10.74 0.05
CA LEU A 31 -9.26 10.94 1.40
C LEU A 31 -9.97 9.71 1.98
N PRO A 32 -10.86 9.01 1.25
CA PRO A 32 -11.48 7.79 1.76
C PRO A 32 -10.45 6.68 2.06
N GLY A 33 -9.44 6.55 1.19
CA GLY A 33 -8.36 5.57 1.36
C GLY A 33 -7.55 5.83 2.64
N MET A 34 -7.27 7.11 2.93
CA MET A 34 -6.59 7.54 4.15
C MET A 34 -7.34 7.13 5.42
N ILE A 35 -8.65 7.43 5.48
CA ILE A 35 -9.50 7.12 6.64
C ILE A 35 -9.58 5.60 6.86
N ALA A 36 -9.84 4.84 5.80
CA ALA A 36 -9.91 3.38 5.88
C ALA A 36 -8.58 2.78 6.40
N MET A 37 -7.45 3.32 5.95
CA MET A 37 -6.14 2.87 6.42
C MET A 37 -5.87 3.23 7.89
N ALA A 38 -6.35 4.37 8.38
CA ALA A 38 -6.24 4.72 9.80
C ALA A 38 -7.00 3.72 10.69
N CYS A 39 -8.24 3.38 10.32
CA CYS A 39 -9.03 2.35 11.01
C CYS A 39 -8.32 0.99 10.98
N GLN A 40 -7.72 0.64 9.85
CA GLN A 40 -6.96 -0.60 9.68
C GLN A 40 -5.71 -0.67 10.55
N VAL A 41 -5.00 0.45 10.74
CA VAL A 41 -3.86 0.53 11.66
C VAL A 41 -4.31 0.30 13.09
N LEU A 42 -5.39 0.95 13.53
CA LEU A 42 -5.87 0.83 14.92
C LEU A 42 -6.36 -0.58 15.24
N SER A 43 -6.95 -1.28 14.28
CA SER A 43 -7.57 -2.60 14.49
C SER A 43 -6.63 -3.77 14.22
N LEU A 44 -5.77 -3.67 13.20
CA LEU A 44 -5.08 -4.83 12.62
C LEU A 44 -3.58 -4.62 12.41
N MET A 45 -2.97 -3.56 12.98
CA MET A 45 -1.52 -3.36 12.83
C MET A 45 -0.69 -4.50 13.42
N TRP A 46 -1.18 -5.18 14.46
CA TRP A 46 -0.48 -6.32 15.07
C TRP A 46 -0.13 -7.45 14.08
N LEU A 47 -0.99 -7.70 13.09
CA LEU A 47 -0.72 -8.63 12.00
C LEU A 47 0.37 -8.10 11.06
N ARG A 48 0.35 -6.80 10.76
CA ARG A 48 1.40 -6.12 9.96
C ARG A 48 2.76 -6.15 10.67
N THR A 49 2.77 -6.01 12.01
CA THR A 49 3.96 -6.17 12.84
C THR A 49 4.54 -7.57 12.70
N ALA A 50 3.69 -8.61 12.76
CA ALA A 50 4.11 -10.01 12.55
C ALA A 50 4.69 -10.23 11.14
N VAL A 51 4.06 -9.68 10.09
CA VAL A 51 4.58 -9.76 8.71
C VAL A 51 5.98 -9.14 8.62
N ASN A 52 6.18 -7.93 9.15
CA ASN A 52 7.48 -7.26 9.10
C ASN A 52 8.55 -7.99 9.90
N TYR A 53 8.19 -8.54 11.07
CA TYR A 53 9.07 -9.43 11.84
C TYR A 53 9.50 -10.64 11.01
N GLN A 54 8.55 -11.34 10.37
CA GLN A 54 8.84 -12.51 9.52
C GLN A 54 9.67 -12.15 8.28
N TYR A 55 9.48 -10.97 7.69
CA TYR A 55 10.33 -10.50 6.59
C TYR A 55 11.80 -10.38 7.01
N ARG A 56 12.05 -9.85 8.22
CA ARG A 56 13.43 -9.68 8.71
C ARG A 56 14.08 -10.99 9.15
N HIS A 57 13.38 -11.77 9.98
CA HIS A 57 13.98 -12.90 10.69
C HIS A 57 13.78 -14.23 9.98
N GLY A 58 12.77 -14.34 9.11
CA GLY A 58 12.45 -15.60 8.44
C GLY A 58 12.00 -16.71 9.38
N GLY A 59 11.96 -17.94 8.85
CA GLY A 59 11.87 -19.19 9.61
C GLY A 59 10.71 -19.40 10.60
N THR A 60 9.72 -18.51 10.65
CA THR A 60 8.68 -18.53 11.69
C THR A 60 7.28 -18.50 11.09
N SER A 61 6.39 -19.33 11.62
CA SER A 61 4.96 -19.28 11.30
C SER A 61 4.31 -18.01 11.88
N MET A 62 3.13 -17.64 11.39
CA MET A 62 2.37 -16.51 11.91
C MET A 62 2.18 -16.62 13.44
N ILE A 63 1.77 -17.79 13.92
CA ILE A 63 1.49 -18.03 15.34
C ILE A 63 2.78 -17.93 16.16
N GLN A 64 3.90 -18.45 15.65
CA GLN A 64 5.19 -18.31 16.32
C GLN A 64 5.64 -16.85 16.40
N ALA A 65 5.57 -16.11 15.30
CA ALA A 65 5.91 -14.69 15.28
C ALA A 65 5.06 -13.90 16.30
N LEU A 66 3.75 -14.13 16.32
CA LEU A 66 2.84 -13.49 17.29
C LEU A 66 3.16 -13.87 18.73
N LYS A 67 3.41 -15.16 19.01
CA LYS A 67 3.80 -15.62 20.35
C LYS A 67 5.12 -15.00 20.80
N THR A 68 6.12 -14.91 19.91
CA THR A 68 7.40 -14.27 20.20
C THR A 68 7.22 -12.78 20.51
N LEU A 69 6.52 -12.04 19.65
CA LEU A 69 6.22 -10.63 19.86
C LEU A 69 5.43 -10.40 21.16
N TYR A 70 4.46 -11.26 21.46
CA TYR A 70 3.70 -11.16 22.71
C TYR A 70 4.58 -11.45 23.94
N LYS A 71 5.49 -12.43 23.88
CA LYS A 71 6.44 -12.69 24.97
C LYS A 71 7.42 -11.53 25.19
N GLU A 72 7.83 -10.85 24.13
CA GLU A 72 8.76 -9.71 24.21
C GLU A 72 8.18 -8.47 24.92
N GLY A 73 6.86 -8.27 24.91
CA GLY A 73 6.27 -7.06 25.52
C GLY A 73 4.75 -6.93 25.41
N GLY A 74 4.04 -8.05 25.29
CA GLY A 74 2.59 -8.14 25.23
C GLY A 74 1.96 -7.38 24.07
N ILE A 75 0.76 -6.84 24.32
CA ILE A 75 -0.02 -6.09 23.32
C ILE A 75 0.73 -4.83 22.84
N ARG A 76 1.46 -4.16 23.74
CA ARG A 76 2.26 -2.97 23.38
C ARG A 76 3.34 -3.32 22.34
N ARG A 77 3.91 -4.52 22.40
CA ARG A 77 4.89 -4.99 21.42
C ARG A 77 4.26 -5.26 20.06
N LEU A 78 3.09 -5.90 20.05
CA LEU A 78 2.31 -6.11 18.82
C LEU A 78 1.94 -4.79 18.13
N TYR A 79 1.72 -3.72 18.90
CA TYR A 79 1.43 -2.37 18.40
C TYR A 79 2.64 -1.42 18.41
N SER A 80 3.87 -1.94 18.41
CA SER A 80 5.06 -1.10 18.35
C SER A 80 5.11 -0.29 17.05
N GLY A 81 5.22 1.03 17.19
CA GLY A 81 5.21 1.97 16.07
C GLY A 81 3.83 2.45 15.62
N VAL A 82 2.76 2.23 16.42
CA VAL A 82 1.40 2.66 16.05
C VAL A 82 1.29 4.15 15.79
N SER A 83 1.93 5.00 16.60
CA SER A 83 1.94 6.45 16.41
C SER A 83 2.53 6.85 15.06
N VAL A 84 3.65 6.23 14.68
CA VAL A 84 4.32 6.46 13.39
C VAL A 84 3.49 5.87 12.24
N ALA A 85 2.87 4.71 12.45
CA ALA A 85 2.03 4.04 11.47
C ALA A 85 0.75 4.83 11.16
N LEU A 86 0.15 5.51 12.15
CA LEU A 86 -1.02 6.37 11.98
C LEU A 86 -0.74 7.61 11.12
N VAL A 87 0.52 8.01 10.99
CA VAL A 87 0.92 9.05 10.04
C VAL A 87 1.26 8.41 8.69
N GLN A 88 2.17 7.42 8.71
CA GLN A 88 2.76 6.87 7.49
C GLN A 88 1.77 6.09 6.63
N ALA A 89 0.98 5.20 7.22
CA ALA A 89 0.13 4.31 6.45
C ALA A 89 -1.04 5.06 5.80
N PRO A 90 -1.77 5.96 6.50
CA PRO A 90 -2.81 6.77 5.87
C PRO A 90 -2.29 7.66 4.76
N LEU A 91 -1.17 8.38 4.98
CA LEU A 91 -0.53 9.19 3.92
C LEU A 91 -0.13 8.33 2.73
N SER A 92 0.46 7.16 3.00
CA SER A 92 0.85 6.23 1.94
C SER A 92 -0.35 5.73 1.14
N ARG A 93 -1.47 5.42 1.80
CA ARG A 93 -2.68 4.98 1.10
C ARG A 93 -3.30 6.11 0.30
N PHE A 94 -3.32 7.33 0.85
CA PHE A 94 -3.70 8.53 0.13
C PHE A 94 -2.89 8.66 -1.15
N GLY A 95 -1.56 8.59 -1.07
CA GLY A 95 -0.69 8.74 -2.24
C GLY A 95 -0.92 7.67 -3.30
N ASP A 96 -1.12 6.40 -2.90
CA ASP A 96 -1.41 5.31 -3.83
C ASP A 96 -2.74 5.57 -4.59
N THR A 97 -3.82 5.96 -3.89
CA THR A 97 -5.13 6.20 -4.54
C THR A 97 -5.18 7.53 -5.30
N ALA A 98 -4.50 8.56 -4.78
CA ALA A 98 -4.34 9.85 -5.43
C ALA A 98 -3.53 9.73 -6.72
N ALA A 99 -2.42 8.98 -6.72
CA ALA A 99 -1.63 8.71 -7.91
C ALA A 99 -2.44 7.92 -8.95
N ASN A 100 -3.23 6.94 -8.52
CA ASN A 100 -4.09 6.20 -9.45
C ASN A 100 -5.16 7.08 -10.09
N ALA A 101 -6.00 7.77 -9.30
CA ALA A 101 -7.06 8.61 -9.83
C ALA A 101 -6.51 9.83 -10.61
N GLY A 102 -5.49 10.48 -10.06
CA GLY A 102 -4.88 11.67 -10.63
C GLY A 102 -4.13 11.40 -11.94
N MET A 103 -3.30 10.34 -12.01
CA MET A 103 -2.55 10.06 -13.24
C MET A 103 -3.44 9.51 -14.34
N LEU A 104 -4.46 8.70 -14.02
CA LEU A 104 -5.46 8.28 -15.01
C LEU A 104 -6.19 9.49 -15.57
N SER A 105 -6.68 10.38 -14.71
CA SER A 105 -7.34 11.62 -15.11
C SER A 105 -6.41 12.51 -15.94
N LEU A 106 -5.16 12.70 -15.54
CA LEU A 106 -4.19 13.47 -16.32
C LEU A 106 -3.97 12.88 -17.72
N VAL A 107 -3.70 11.57 -17.81
CA VAL A 107 -3.41 10.88 -19.08
C VAL A 107 -4.62 10.88 -20.02
N GLU A 108 -5.84 10.79 -19.49
CA GLU A 108 -7.08 10.84 -20.27
C GLU A 108 -7.40 12.22 -20.85
N ASN A 109 -6.86 13.29 -20.28
CA ASN A 109 -7.11 14.66 -20.73
C ASN A 109 -5.92 15.27 -21.51
N LEU A 110 -4.90 14.47 -21.84
CA LEU A 110 -3.76 14.88 -22.68
C LEU A 110 -3.87 14.24 -24.08
N ASP A 111 -3.87 15.08 -25.10
CA ASP A 111 -3.83 14.64 -26.50
C ASP A 111 -2.54 13.84 -26.77
N GLY A 112 -2.67 12.71 -27.46
CA GLY A 112 -1.59 11.74 -27.70
C GLY A 112 -1.45 10.65 -26.63
N LEU A 113 -2.01 10.82 -25.43
CA LEU A 113 -1.98 9.80 -24.37
C LEU A 113 -3.37 9.23 -24.01
N LYS A 114 -4.45 9.93 -24.38
CA LYS A 114 -5.83 9.54 -24.07
C LYS A 114 -6.26 8.17 -24.64
N ASP A 115 -5.73 7.80 -25.80
CA ASP A 115 -6.09 6.55 -26.50
C ASP A 115 -5.23 5.36 -26.08
N LEU A 116 -4.32 5.54 -25.11
CA LEU A 116 -3.51 4.45 -24.59
C LEU A 116 -4.38 3.42 -23.86
N PRO A 117 -4.03 2.12 -23.93
CA PRO A 117 -4.69 1.09 -23.14
C PRO A 117 -4.59 1.40 -21.64
N VAL A 118 -5.64 1.07 -20.87
CA VAL A 118 -5.72 1.33 -19.42
C VAL A 118 -4.52 0.77 -18.66
N GLN A 119 -3.93 -0.33 -19.14
CA GLN A 119 -2.74 -0.97 -18.58
C GLN A 119 -1.52 -0.03 -18.67
N VAL A 120 -1.35 0.65 -19.81
CA VAL A 120 -0.26 1.62 -20.01
C VAL A 120 -0.49 2.85 -19.15
N LYS A 121 -1.74 3.36 -19.08
CA LYS A 121 -2.09 4.46 -18.16
C LYS A 121 -1.77 4.12 -16.69
N THR A 122 -2.01 2.87 -16.31
CA THR A 122 -1.71 2.34 -14.97
C THR A 122 -0.21 2.31 -14.65
N VAL A 123 0.67 2.23 -15.66
CA VAL A 123 2.12 2.34 -15.45
C VAL A 123 2.47 3.73 -14.91
N PHE A 124 1.92 4.80 -15.48
CA PHE A 124 2.15 6.17 -15.00
C PHE A 124 1.65 6.37 -13.57
N ALA A 125 0.46 5.84 -13.24
CA ALA A 125 -0.05 5.81 -11.87
C ALA A 125 0.92 5.09 -10.91
N SER A 126 1.46 3.94 -11.34
CA SER A 126 2.39 3.14 -10.53
C SER A 126 3.72 3.85 -10.29
N VAL A 127 4.23 4.60 -11.28
CA VAL A 127 5.42 5.46 -11.14
C VAL A 127 5.16 6.61 -10.16
N GLY A 128 4.00 7.26 -10.26
CA GLY A 128 3.59 8.30 -9.31
C GLY A 128 3.52 7.78 -7.88
N ALA A 129 2.86 6.64 -7.67
CA ALA A 129 2.77 5.98 -6.37
C ALA A 129 4.15 5.57 -5.81
N GLY A 130 5.01 4.98 -6.65
CA GLY A 130 6.38 4.61 -6.28
C GLY A 130 7.23 5.82 -5.87
N SER A 131 7.10 6.93 -6.59
CA SER A 131 7.80 8.19 -6.28
C SER A 131 7.33 8.77 -4.94
N PHE A 132 6.01 8.77 -4.71
CA PHE A 132 5.44 9.21 -3.44
C PHE A 132 5.95 8.39 -2.24
N ARG A 133 6.17 7.09 -2.44
CA ARG A 133 6.73 6.20 -1.40
C ARG A 133 8.14 6.55 -0.99
N ILE A 134 8.97 7.06 -1.90
CA ILE A 134 10.33 7.49 -1.59
C ILE A 134 10.31 8.64 -0.59
N MET A 135 9.38 9.59 -0.76
CA MET A 135 9.23 10.73 0.17
C MET A 135 8.84 10.29 1.59
N LEU A 136 8.07 9.21 1.71
CA LEU A 136 7.65 8.67 3.01
C LEU A 136 8.68 7.77 3.68
N MET A 137 9.82 7.53 3.03
CA MET A 137 10.81 6.55 3.50
C MET A 137 11.37 6.84 4.90
N PRO A 138 11.65 8.10 5.31
CA PRO A 138 12.10 8.37 6.67
C PRO A 138 11.12 7.92 7.75
N VAL A 139 9.83 8.18 7.54
CA VAL A 139 8.77 7.77 8.48
C VAL A 139 8.60 6.25 8.44
N ASP A 140 8.71 5.63 7.26
CA ASP A 140 8.67 4.19 7.09
C ASP A 140 9.86 3.47 7.74
N ALA A 141 11.06 4.07 7.72
CA ALA A 141 12.27 3.59 8.39
C ALA A 141 12.03 3.43 9.89
N VAL A 142 11.51 4.46 10.55
CA VAL A 142 11.18 4.45 11.97
C VAL A 142 10.09 3.41 12.27
N LYS A 143 8.98 3.44 11.53
CA LYS A 143 7.86 2.50 11.71
C LYS A 143 8.31 1.04 11.57
N THR A 144 9.03 0.71 10.50
CA THR A 144 9.45 -0.66 10.23
C THR A 144 10.48 -1.13 11.26
N SER A 145 11.40 -0.27 11.70
CA SER A 145 12.35 -0.62 12.77
C SER A 145 11.63 -0.93 14.09
N LEU A 146 10.60 -0.15 14.43
CA LEU A 146 9.76 -0.40 15.60
C LEU A 146 8.93 -1.69 15.47
N GLN A 147 8.40 -1.98 14.29
CA GLN A 147 7.60 -3.19 14.08
C GLN A 147 8.46 -4.45 14.12
N VAL A 148 9.68 -4.40 13.56
CA VAL A 148 10.62 -5.52 13.54
C VAL A 148 11.24 -5.76 14.91
N ASP A 149 11.89 -4.77 15.52
CA ASP A 149 12.74 -4.95 16.71
C ASP A 149 12.20 -4.24 17.97
N GLY A 150 10.99 -3.69 17.92
CA GLY A 150 10.44 -2.90 19.03
C GLY A 150 11.30 -1.68 19.33
N LYS A 151 11.41 -1.32 20.62
CA LYS A 151 12.21 -0.16 21.07
C LYS A 151 13.69 -0.28 20.70
N LYS A 152 14.24 -1.50 20.65
CA LYS A 152 15.65 -1.74 20.28
C LYS A 152 15.94 -1.29 18.85
N GLY A 153 14.95 -1.42 17.95
CA GLY A 153 15.04 -0.96 16.56
C GLY A 153 15.35 0.53 16.42
N LEU A 154 14.88 1.37 17.36
CA LEU A 154 15.22 2.79 17.36
C LEU A 154 16.70 3.04 17.69
N GLY A 155 17.26 2.27 18.62
CA GLY A 155 18.68 2.35 18.95
C GLY A 155 19.56 1.95 17.76
N ILE A 156 19.19 0.85 17.08
CA ILE A 156 19.86 0.40 15.85
C ILE A 156 19.79 1.48 14.77
N LEU A 157 18.59 2.02 14.51
CA LEU A 157 18.40 3.06 13.51
C LEU A 157 19.18 4.34 13.83
N ALA A 158 19.16 4.78 15.10
CA ALA A 158 19.90 5.95 15.56
C ALA A 158 21.42 5.77 15.37
N ASN A 159 21.96 4.59 15.69
CA ASN A 159 23.37 4.29 15.47
C ASN A 159 23.72 4.30 13.98
N LYS A 160 22.85 3.78 13.11
CA LYS A 160 23.06 3.85 11.66
C LYS A 160 23.05 5.30 11.17
N ILE A 161 22.15 6.15 11.66
CA ILE A 161 22.13 7.58 11.30
C ILE A 161 23.41 8.29 11.78
N LYS A 162 23.88 7.99 12.99
CA LYS A 162 25.13 8.56 13.52
C LYS A 162 26.35 8.18 12.67
N THR A 163 26.41 6.95 12.16
CA THR A 163 27.57 6.47 11.39
C THR A 163 27.49 6.76 9.90
N GLY A 164 26.29 6.72 9.31
CA GLY A 164 26.07 6.83 7.86
C GLY A 164 25.31 8.09 7.41
N GLY A 165 25.00 8.99 8.34
CA GLY A 165 24.24 10.22 8.07
C GLY A 165 22.73 10.01 7.88
N PRO A 166 21.97 11.10 7.68
CA PRO A 166 20.51 11.06 7.58
C PRO A 166 19.99 10.28 6.36
N LEU A 167 20.79 10.16 5.29
CA LEU A 167 20.42 9.40 4.08
C LEU A 167 20.22 7.90 4.34
N VAL A 168 20.67 7.39 5.50
CA VAL A 168 20.36 6.04 5.98
C VAL A 168 18.86 5.78 6.02
N LEU A 169 18.05 6.80 6.34
CA LEU A 169 16.59 6.71 6.37
C LEU A 169 15.98 6.38 5.01
N PHE A 170 16.70 6.63 3.92
CA PHE A 170 16.28 6.29 2.56
C PHE A 170 16.79 4.93 2.08
N ARG A 171 17.52 4.16 2.91
CA ARG A 171 18.01 2.84 2.52
C ARG A 171 16.84 1.87 2.36
N GLY A 172 16.72 1.32 1.15
CA GLY A 172 15.57 0.51 0.77
C GLY A 172 14.50 1.30 0.01
N ALA A 173 14.66 2.61 -0.22
CA ALA A 173 13.69 3.43 -0.95
C ALA A 173 13.44 2.91 -2.36
N LEU A 174 14.50 2.53 -3.08
CA LEU A 174 14.37 1.93 -4.41
C LEU A 174 13.57 0.63 -4.33
N ALA A 175 13.93 -0.30 -3.43
CA ALA A 175 13.18 -1.54 -3.25
C ALA A 175 11.73 -1.28 -2.79
N ALA A 176 11.46 -0.27 -1.96
CA ALA A 176 10.11 0.12 -1.56
C ALA A 176 9.30 0.65 -2.75
N SER A 177 9.90 1.51 -3.58
CA SER A 177 9.30 2.04 -4.81
C SER A 177 9.02 0.92 -5.82
N THR A 178 10.00 0.04 -6.08
CA THR A 178 9.83 -1.11 -6.97
C THR A 178 8.79 -2.10 -6.43
N ALA A 179 8.78 -2.38 -5.12
CA ALA A 179 7.75 -3.23 -4.52
C ALA A 179 6.35 -2.62 -4.62
N THR A 180 6.24 -1.29 -4.58
CA THR A 180 4.97 -0.58 -4.83
C THR A 180 4.60 -0.69 -6.29
N PHE A 181 5.50 -0.45 -7.23
CA PHE A 181 5.23 -0.58 -8.66
C PHE A 181 4.76 -2.00 -9.03
N VAL A 182 5.56 -3.01 -8.66
CA VAL A 182 5.30 -4.44 -8.90
C VAL A 182 4.10 -4.95 -8.11
N GLY A 183 3.70 -4.27 -7.03
CA GLY A 183 2.45 -4.56 -6.33
C GLY A 183 1.24 -3.89 -6.98
N HIS A 184 1.37 -2.61 -7.35
CA HIS A 184 0.29 -1.75 -7.80
C HIS A 184 -0.23 -2.18 -9.17
N TYR A 185 0.66 -2.38 -10.14
CA TYR A 185 0.26 -2.75 -11.50
C TYR A 185 -0.51 -4.08 -11.54
N PRO A 186 -0.01 -5.21 -10.99
CA PRO A 186 -0.75 -6.47 -11.00
C PRO A 186 -2.06 -6.41 -10.21
N TRP A 187 -2.12 -5.60 -9.14
CA TRP A 187 -3.36 -5.40 -8.39
C TRP A 187 -4.44 -4.81 -9.29
N PHE A 188 -4.17 -3.68 -9.94
CA PHE A 188 -5.16 -3.00 -10.79
C PHE A 188 -5.46 -3.79 -12.06
N ALA A 189 -4.46 -4.44 -12.67
CA ALA A 189 -4.67 -5.31 -13.82
C ALA A 189 -5.64 -6.46 -13.48
N THR A 190 -5.43 -7.13 -12.33
CA THR A 190 -6.31 -8.20 -11.86
C THR A 190 -7.71 -7.68 -11.54
N TYR A 191 -7.80 -6.55 -10.84
CA TYR A 191 -9.07 -5.93 -10.46
C TYR A 191 -9.91 -5.60 -11.69
N ASN A 192 -9.32 -4.93 -12.67
CA ASN A 192 -10.01 -4.51 -13.90
C ASN A 192 -10.44 -5.71 -14.74
N TYR A 193 -9.56 -6.73 -14.88
CA TYR A 193 -9.90 -7.96 -15.58
C TYR A 193 -11.10 -8.68 -14.93
N LEU A 194 -11.09 -8.83 -13.60
CA LEU A 194 -12.20 -9.45 -12.89
C LEU A 194 -13.47 -8.60 -12.96
N ASP A 195 -13.35 -7.27 -12.93
CA ASP A 195 -14.52 -6.41 -13.05
C ASP A 195 -15.17 -6.48 -14.45
N GLU A 196 -14.39 -6.72 -15.49
CA GLU A 196 -14.91 -6.95 -16.84
C GLU A 196 -15.61 -8.31 -16.96
N LYS A 197 -14.99 -9.38 -16.41
CA LYS A 197 -15.46 -10.76 -16.64
C LYS A 197 -16.55 -11.24 -15.70
N LEU A 198 -16.58 -10.78 -14.45
CA LEU A 198 -17.58 -11.23 -13.50
C LEU A 198 -18.94 -10.54 -13.78
N ALA A 199 -20.06 -11.24 -13.57
CA ALA A 199 -21.41 -10.73 -13.78
C ALA A 199 -21.73 -9.47 -12.95
N LYS A 200 -22.28 -8.42 -13.59
CA LYS A 200 -22.58 -7.16 -12.91
C LYS A 200 -23.64 -7.38 -11.82
N PRO A 201 -23.39 -6.93 -10.59
CA PRO A 201 -24.26 -7.22 -9.45
C PRO A 201 -25.47 -6.27 -9.41
N GLU A 202 -26.64 -6.80 -9.06
CA GLU A 202 -27.88 -6.02 -8.99
C GLU A 202 -28.10 -5.49 -7.56
N THR A 203 -27.90 -6.37 -6.58
CA THR A 203 -28.14 -6.05 -5.18
C THR A 203 -26.88 -5.55 -4.49
N LEU A 204 -27.06 -4.75 -3.43
CA LEU A 204 -25.96 -4.26 -2.60
C LEU A 204 -25.10 -5.40 -1.99
N PRO A 205 -25.67 -6.50 -1.43
CA PRO A 205 -24.87 -7.64 -0.97
C PRO A 205 -24.00 -8.23 -2.08
N GLN A 206 -24.53 -8.38 -3.30
CA GLN A 206 -23.74 -8.87 -4.44
C GLN A 206 -22.62 -7.88 -4.82
N LYS A 207 -22.89 -6.56 -4.81
CA LYS A 207 -21.87 -5.52 -5.04
C LYS A 207 -20.71 -5.64 -4.05
N LEU A 208 -21.02 -5.80 -2.78
CA LEU A 208 -20.02 -5.92 -1.71
C LEU A 208 -19.22 -7.23 -1.81
N MET A 209 -19.90 -8.37 -1.98
CA MET A 209 -19.22 -9.67 -2.13
C MET A 209 -18.31 -9.69 -3.35
N ARG A 210 -18.79 -9.15 -4.48
CA ARG A 210 -17.97 -9.00 -5.70
C ARG A 210 -16.75 -8.13 -5.44
N ALA A 211 -16.92 -6.94 -4.86
CA ALA A 211 -15.81 -6.03 -4.58
C ALA A 211 -14.78 -6.67 -3.61
N ALA A 212 -15.25 -7.38 -2.58
CA ALA A 212 -14.39 -8.10 -1.64
C ALA A 212 -13.61 -9.22 -2.33
N PHE A 213 -14.26 -10.03 -3.18
CA PHE A 213 -13.62 -11.10 -3.94
C PHE A 213 -12.57 -10.55 -4.91
N MET A 214 -12.93 -9.55 -5.72
CA MET A 214 -12.00 -8.90 -6.65
C MET A 214 -10.81 -8.30 -5.91
N GLY A 215 -11.06 -7.59 -4.80
CA GLY A 215 -10.01 -7.00 -3.96
C GLY A 215 -9.09 -8.05 -3.34
N TRP A 216 -9.62 -9.19 -2.92
CA TRP A 216 -8.84 -10.29 -2.37
C TRP A 216 -7.95 -10.96 -3.42
N CYS A 217 -8.50 -11.32 -4.59
CA CYS A 217 -7.74 -11.88 -5.71
C CYS A 217 -6.64 -10.91 -6.17
N SER A 218 -6.97 -9.63 -6.30
CA SER A 218 -6.01 -8.59 -6.69
C SER A 218 -4.88 -8.46 -5.67
N SER A 219 -5.21 -8.53 -4.37
CA SER A 219 -4.21 -8.49 -3.29
C SER A 219 -3.34 -9.74 -3.27
N PHE A 220 -3.91 -10.92 -3.54
CA PHE A 220 -3.18 -12.17 -3.64
C PHE A 220 -2.12 -12.11 -4.75
N VAL A 221 -2.53 -11.75 -5.98
CA VAL A 221 -1.61 -11.64 -7.13
C VAL A 221 -0.52 -10.60 -6.86
N SER A 222 -0.92 -9.41 -6.39
CA SER A 222 -0.01 -8.32 -6.03
C SER A 222 1.05 -8.74 -4.99
N ASP A 223 0.63 -9.50 -3.98
CA ASP A 223 1.53 -9.94 -2.92
C ASP A 223 2.51 -11.00 -3.41
N CYS A 224 2.05 -11.99 -4.19
CA CYS A 224 2.93 -12.98 -4.81
C CYS A 224 4.00 -12.32 -5.71
N CYS A 225 3.63 -11.31 -6.50
CA CYS A 225 4.58 -10.60 -7.37
C CYS A 225 5.57 -9.73 -6.59
N SER A 226 5.14 -9.09 -5.49
CA SER A 226 5.94 -8.07 -4.79
C SER A 226 6.68 -8.59 -3.55
N ASN A 227 6.42 -9.81 -3.08
CA ASN A 227 6.89 -10.26 -1.75
C ASN A 227 8.41 -10.28 -1.62
N SER A 228 9.13 -10.78 -2.62
CA SER A 228 10.60 -10.88 -2.60
C SER A 228 11.28 -9.52 -2.44
N ILE A 229 10.74 -8.50 -3.11
CA ILE A 229 11.25 -7.13 -3.02
C ILE A 229 10.96 -6.56 -1.62
N ARG A 230 9.81 -6.89 -1.02
CA ARG A 230 9.45 -6.46 0.35
C ARG A 230 10.32 -7.11 1.42
N VAL A 231 10.70 -8.38 1.22
CA VAL A 231 11.68 -9.07 2.07
C VAL A 231 13.03 -8.36 2.00
N VAL A 232 13.55 -8.14 0.78
CA VAL A 232 14.83 -7.44 0.57
C VAL A 232 14.81 -6.04 1.16
N LYS A 233 13.73 -5.27 0.92
CA LYS A 233 13.52 -3.93 1.49
C LYS A 233 13.59 -3.98 3.01
N THR A 234 12.82 -4.86 3.64
CA THR A 234 12.71 -4.93 5.10
C THR A 234 14.04 -5.33 5.74
N VAL A 235 14.69 -6.38 5.23
CA VAL A 235 16.00 -6.81 5.72
C VAL A 235 17.04 -5.70 5.58
N ARG A 236 17.13 -5.04 4.42
CA ARG A 236 18.07 -3.93 4.21
C ARG A 236 17.85 -2.78 5.20
N GLN A 237 16.59 -2.45 5.44
CA GLN A 237 16.20 -1.30 6.24
C GLN A 237 16.46 -1.54 7.73
N THR A 238 16.17 -2.74 8.23
CA THR A 238 16.24 -3.05 9.67
C THR A 238 17.48 -3.84 10.10
N SER A 239 18.30 -4.35 9.20
CA SER A 239 19.62 -4.90 9.58
C SER A 239 20.48 -3.85 10.28
N ALA A 240 21.18 -4.28 11.33
CA ALA A 240 22.14 -3.44 12.05
C ALA A 240 23.32 -3.08 11.14
N GLU A 241 23.81 -4.05 10.38
CA GLU A 241 24.86 -3.85 9.39
C GLU A 241 24.32 -3.20 8.11
N THR A 242 25.20 -2.42 7.47
CA THR A 242 24.89 -1.81 6.18
C THR A 242 25.12 -2.82 5.07
N MET A 243 24.05 -3.21 4.38
CA MET A 243 24.12 -4.18 3.28
C MET A 243 23.62 -3.56 1.96
N SER A 244 24.32 -3.87 0.86
CA SER A 244 23.83 -3.65 -0.50
C SER A 244 22.70 -4.64 -0.86
N TYR A 245 21.96 -4.39 -1.94
CA TYR A 245 20.87 -5.29 -2.35
C TYR A 245 21.36 -6.71 -2.66
N PRO A 246 22.47 -6.90 -3.42
CA PRO A 246 23.00 -8.24 -3.64
C PRO A 246 23.44 -8.94 -2.35
N GLN A 247 24.03 -8.20 -1.40
CA GLN A 247 24.39 -8.75 -0.09
C GLN A 247 23.15 -9.20 0.70
N VAL A 248 22.07 -8.42 0.68
CA VAL A 248 20.80 -8.80 1.33
C VAL A 248 20.22 -10.06 0.70
N VAL A 249 20.20 -10.13 -0.63
CA VAL A 249 19.72 -11.34 -1.35
C VAL A 249 20.56 -12.55 -0.96
N LYS A 250 21.90 -12.45 -1.03
CA LYS A 250 22.81 -13.52 -0.61
C LYS A 250 22.57 -13.93 0.85
N HIS A 251 22.39 -12.98 1.75
CA HIS A 251 22.10 -13.26 3.16
C HIS A 251 20.80 -14.02 3.35
N VAL A 252 19.70 -13.57 2.72
CA VAL A 252 18.40 -14.26 2.80
C VAL A 252 18.48 -15.67 2.23
N VAL A 253 19.11 -15.84 1.06
CA VAL A 253 19.27 -17.15 0.42
C VAL A 253 20.16 -18.07 1.25
N ALA A 254 21.21 -17.56 1.88
CA ALA A 254 22.06 -18.36 2.77
C ALA A 254 21.32 -18.82 4.04
N THR A 255 20.37 -18.03 4.54
CA THR A 255 19.61 -18.37 5.76
C THR A 255 18.42 -19.29 5.49
N ASP A 256 17.61 -18.99 4.47
CA ASP A 256 16.30 -19.64 4.23
C ASP A 256 16.14 -20.20 2.80
N GLY A 257 17.23 -20.24 2.02
CA GLY A 257 17.18 -20.61 0.61
C GLY A 257 16.42 -19.59 -0.26
N VAL A 258 16.23 -19.95 -1.53
CA VAL A 258 15.47 -19.12 -2.48
C VAL A 258 14.01 -18.96 -2.05
N ILE A 259 13.44 -19.98 -1.41
CA ILE A 259 12.08 -19.95 -0.84
C ILE A 259 11.96 -18.82 0.19
N GLY A 260 13.01 -18.52 0.95
CA GLY A 260 13.02 -17.39 1.89
C GLY A 260 12.77 -16.03 1.23
N LEU A 261 13.23 -15.81 0.00
CA LEU A 261 12.93 -14.57 -0.71
C LEU A 261 11.44 -14.43 -0.99
N PHE A 262 10.79 -15.48 -1.49
CA PHE A 262 9.41 -15.38 -1.95
C PHE A 262 8.37 -15.68 -0.85
N GLY A 263 8.72 -16.51 0.12
CA GLY A 263 7.78 -17.08 1.10
C GLY A 263 7.76 -16.41 2.47
N ARG A 264 8.85 -15.72 2.89
CA ARG A 264 8.89 -15.05 4.21
C ARG A 264 7.68 -14.14 4.38
N GLY A 265 6.90 -14.36 5.44
CA GLY A 265 5.74 -13.55 5.80
C GLY A 265 4.56 -13.57 4.80
N LEU A 266 4.66 -14.27 3.67
CA LEU A 266 3.64 -14.24 2.60
C LEU A 266 2.30 -14.78 3.12
N THR A 267 2.29 -15.96 3.73
CA THR A 267 1.07 -16.57 4.28
C THR A 267 0.39 -15.65 5.29
N THR A 268 1.14 -15.11 6.24
CA THR A 268 0.62 -14.15 7.23
C THR A 268 0.02 -12.94 6.56
N LYS A 269 0.66 -12.41 5.51
CA LYS A 269 0.18 -11.26 4.77
C LYS A 269 -1.11 -11.55 4.01
N LEU A 270 -1.21 -12.72 3.37
CA LEU A 270 -2.44 -13.15 2.69
C LEU A 270 -3.61 -13.27 3.67
N VAL A 271 -3.38 -13.90 4.84
CA VAL A 271 -4.36 -13.96 5.93
C VAL A 271 -4.72 -12.55 6.41
N THR A 272 -3.73 -11.69 6.60
CA THR A 272 -3.91 -10.29 7.02
C THR A 272 -4.82 -9.53 6.06
N ASN A 273 -4.60 -9.66 4.75
CA ASN A 273 -5.43 -9.00 3.75
C ASN A 273 -6.85 -9.58 3.72
N GLY A 274 -7.00 -10.90 3.90
CA GLY A 274 -8.31 -11.55 4.01
C GLY A 274 -9.11 -11.02 5.21
N VAL A 275 -8.50 -10.98 6.40
CA VAL A 275 -9.11 -10.42 7.62
C VAL A 275 -9.47 -8.95 7.42
N GLN A 276 -8.60 -8.17 6.77
CA GLN A 276 -8.86 -6.76 6.46
C GLN A 276 -10.06 -6.58 5.53
N GLY A 277 -10.18 -7.42 4.49
CA GLY A 277 -11.32 -7.40 3.58
C GLY A 277 -12.64 -7.74 4.27
N ILE A 278 -12.65 -8.75 5.14
CA ILE A 278 -13.82 -9.14 5.92
C ILE A 278 -14.23 -8.01 6.88
N MET A 279 -13.29 -7.48 7.65
CA MET A 279 -13.55 -6.41 8.61
C MET A 279 -14.11 -5.17 7.91
N PHE A 280 -13.54 -4.77 6.78
CA PHE A 280 -14.06 -3.65 5.99
C PHE A 280 -15.51 -3.89 5.55
N SER A 281 -15.81 -5.09 5.05
CA SER A 281 -17.16 -5.47 4.57
C SER A 281 -18.20 -5.40 5.69
N VAL A 282 -17.85 -5.87 6.90
CA VAL A 282 -18.72 -5.82 8.08
C VAL A 282 -18.95 -4.39 8.56
N LEU A 283 -17.87 -3.61 8.74
CA LEU A 283 -17.97 -2.21 9.21
C LEU A 283 -18.78 -1.35 8.24
N TRP A 284 -18.61 -1.58 6.94
CA TRP A 284 -19.39 -0.90 5.91
C TRP A 284 -20.88 -1.23 6.02
N ARG A 285 -21.25 -2.51 6.15
CA ARG A 285 -22.64 -2.94 6.27
C ARG A 285 -23.33 -2.30 7.48
N LEU A 286 -22.66 -2.32 8.64
CA LEU A 286 -23.14 -1.67 9.86
C LEU A 286 -23.34 -0.15 9.67
N GLY A 287 -22.40 0.50 8.97
CA GLY A 287 -22.52 1.93 8.64
C GLY A 287 -23.72 2.24 7.76
N GLN A 288 -24.02 1.40 6.76
CA GLN A 288 -25.19 1.57 5.89
C GLN A 288 -26.50 1.36 6.65
N ASP A 289 -26.58 0.32 7.48
CA ASP A 289 -27.77 0.05 8.29
C ASP A 289 -28.03 1.19 9.28
N TYR A 290 -26.98 1.74 9.89
CA TYR A 290 -27.07 2.92 10.75
C TYR A 290 -27.54 4.17 9.99
N TYR A 291 -26.95 4.45 8.82
CA TYR A 291 -27.33 5.61 8.02
C TYR A 291 -28.80 5.54 7.57
N LYS A 292 -29.25 4.36 7.13
CA LYS A 292 -30.65 4.12 6.77
C LYS A 292 -31.57 4.37 7.97
N HIS A 293 -31.23 3.86 9.15
CA HIS A 293 -31.97 4.11 10.38
C HIS A 293 -32.04 5.61 10.75
N MET A 294 -30.97 6.37 10.49
CA MET A 294 -30.92 7.82 10.70
C MET A 294 -31.77 8.60 9.68
N GLU A 295 -31.82 8.18 8.42
CA GLU A 295 -32.73 8.76 7.43
C GLU A 295 -34.18 8.48 7.75
N ASP A 296 -34.50 7.25 8.16
CA ASP A 296 -35.85 6.85 8.55
C ASP A 296 -36.33 7.64 9.79
N LYS A 297 -35.43 7.93 10.75
CA LYS A 297 -35.69 8.81 11.89
C LYS A 297 -35.89 10.29 11.54
N LYS A 298 -35.36 10.77 10.42
CA LYS A 298 -35.54 12.16 9.97
C LYS A 298 -36.83 12.36 9.15
N LYS A 299 -37.42 11.28 8.68
CA LYS A 299 -38.67 11.27 7.89
C LYS A 299 -39.92 11.07 8.76
N ASN A 300 -39.75 10.67 10.01
CA ASN A 300 -40.78 10.57 11.05
C ASN A 300 -40.65 11.73 12.03
#